data_AF-A0A7H9HN19-F1
#
_entry.id   AF-A0A7H9HN19-F1
#
_cell.length_a   1.000
_cell.length_b   1.000
_cell.length_c   1.000
_cell.angle_alpha   90.00
_cell.angle_beta   90.00
_cell.angle_gamma   90.00
#
_symmetry.space_group_name_H-M   'P 1'
#
loop_
_entity.id
_entity.type
_entity.pdbx_description
1 polymer ?
#
loop_
_entity_poly.entity_id
_entity_poly.type
_entity_poly.pdbx_seq_one_letter_code
_entity_poly.pdbx_strand_id
1 'polypeptide(L)'
;MVEPILEQAYGYCYILVLGAGFAALMIFITKVLSKFLGEKQNSESFTTSGRNTSSGLIASAVVSSWTWPGTLLTSSGMTYAYGICGGAWYAFAFTIQITFFAVVALEIKRKAPGAHTILEVVQARFGKVAHWVMLFYAMGTNVII
;
A
#
# COMPACT_ATOMS: atom_id res chain seq x y z
N MET A 1 28.64 -22.10 -4.03
CA MET A 1 28.02 -20.80 -4.38
C MET A 1 27.04 -21.08 -5.49
N VAL A 2 25.77 -20.73 -5.33
CA VAL A 2 24.75 -20.95 -6.37
C VAL A 2 24.98 -19.91 -7.45
N GLU A 3 25.21 -20.33 -8.69
CA GLU A 3 25.31 -19.39 -9.82
C GLU A 3 23.93 -18.75 -10.05
N PRO A 4 23.85 -17.42 -10.12
CA PRO A 4 22.58 -16.75 -10.37
C PRO A 4 22.08 -17.09 -11.78
N ILE A 5 20.80 -17.47 -11.88
CA ILE A 5 20.14 -17.84 -13.14
C ILE A 5 20.07 -16.66 -14.12
N LEU A 6 20.06 -15.42 -13.58
CA LEU A 6 20.11 -14.18 -14.35
C LEU A 6 21.42 -13.45 -14.12
N GLU A 7 21.98 -12.90 -15.19
CA GLU A 7 23.12 -12.00 -15.10
C GLU A 7 22.76 -10.75 -14.28
N GLN A 8 23.72 -10.26 -13.50
CA GLN A 8 23.54 -9.09 -12.63
C GLN A 8 23.07 -7.84 -13.40
N ALA A 9 23.41 -7.74 -14.68
CA ALA A 9 22.96 -6.70 -15.59
C ALA A 9 21.42 -6.56 -15.65
N TYR A 10 20.68 -7.68 -15.61
CA TYR A 10 19.21 -7.64 -15.60
C TYR A 10 18.68 -7.01 -14.32
N GLY A 11 19.28 -7.32 -13.15
CA GLY A 11 18.92 -6.71 -11.88
C GLY A 11 19.09 -5.20 -11.89
N TYR A 12 20.22 -4.71 -12.40
CA TYR A 12 20.46 -3.27 -12.55
C TYR A 12 19.49 -2.62 -13.53
N CYS A 13 19.15 -3.29 -14.63
CA CYS A 13 18.17 -2.78 -15.59
C CYS A 13 16.78 -2.63 -14.95
N TYR A 14 16.30 -3.65 -14.22
CA TYR A 14 15.01 -3.58 -13.54
C TYR A 14 14.96 -2.47 -12.49
N ILE A 15 16.01 -2.34 -11.67
CA ILE A 15 16.03 -1.35 -10.59
C ILE A 15 16.17 0.07 -11.16
N LEU A 16 17.17 0.30 -12.01
CA LEU A 16 17.51 1.65 -12.46
C LEU A 16 16.65 2.12 -13.62
N VAL A 17 16.53 1.32 -14.68
CA VAL A 17 15.85 1.75 -15.91
C VAL A 17 14.34 1.70 -15.73
N LEU A 18 13.81 0.58 -15.22
CA LEU A 18 12.36 0.42 -15.02
C LEU A 18 11.87 1.35 -13.90
N GLY A 19 12.64 1.47 -12.81
CA GLY A 19 12.36 2.41 -11.72
C GLY A 19 12.37 3.87 -12.18
N ALA A 20 13.43 4.31 -12.88
CA ALA A 20 13.51 5.69 -13.39
C ALA A 20 12.44 5.97 -14.45
N GLY A 21 12.16 5.01 -15.33
CA GLY A 21 11.10 5.13 -16.34
C GLY A 21 9.72 5.28 -15.71
N PHE A 22 9.40 4.46 -14.70
CA PHE A 22 8.16 4.56 -13.94
C PHE A 22 8.05 5.90 -13.20
N ALA A 23 9.13 6.35 -12.55
CA ALA A 23 9.16 7.65 -11.89
C ALA A 23 8.92 8.82 -12.87
N ALA A 24 9.57 8.79 -14.04
CA ALA A 24 9.36 9.78 -15.10
C ALA A 24 7.91 9.78 -15.61
N LEU A 25 7.31 8.61 -15.80
CA LEU A 25 5.91 8.45 -16.18
C LEU A 25 4.97 9.05 -15.12
N MET A 26 5.20 8.76 -13.84
CA MET A 26 4.39 9.31 -12.74
C MET A 26 4.50 10.83 -12.66
N ILE A 27 5.72 11.38 -12.77
CA ILE A 27 5.93 12.84 -12.82
C ILE A 27 5.18 13.46 -14.01
N PHE A 28 5.23 12.81 -15.17
CA PHE A 28 4.52 13.27 -16.35
C PHE A 28 3.00 13.29 -16.13
N ILE A 29 2.43 12.20 -15.60
CA ILE A 29 1.00 12.11 -15.27
C ILE A 29 0.62 13.24 -14.29
N THR A 30 1.37 13.44 -13.21
CA THR A 30 1.11 14.52 -12.24
C THR A 30 1.13 15.90 -12.88
N LYS A 31 2.08 16.17 -13.79
CA LYS A 31 2.15 17.44 -14.52
C LYS A 31 0.95 17.64 -15.45
N VAL A 32 0.51 16.59 -16.13
CA VAL A 32 -0.68 16.61 -17.00
C VAL A 32 -1.93 16.90 -16.17
N LEU A 33 -2.14 16.18 -15.06
CA LEU A 33 -3.28 16.42 -14.16
C LEU A 33 -3.27 17.86 -13.59
N SER A 34 -2.11 18.34 -13.16
CA SER A 34 -1.97 19.71 -12.64
C SER A 34 -2.29 20.76 -13.71
N LYS A 35 -1.89 20.55 -14.97
CA LYS A 35 -2.10 21.50 -16.07
C LYS A 35 -3.53 21.51 -16.61
N PHE A 36 -4.15 20.33 -16.78
CA PHE A 36 -5.46 20.21 -17.44
C PHE A 36 -6.64 20.12 -16.47
N LEU A 37 -6.44 19.54 -15.28
CA LEU A 37 -7.49 19.38 -14.26
C LEU A 37 -7.38 20.43 -13.13
N GLY A 38 -6.31 21.23 -13.11
CA GLY A 38 -6.11 22.25 -12.09
C GLY A 38 -5.95 21.69 -10.68
N GLU A 39 -5.56 20.41 -10.56
CA GLU A 39 -5.37 19.77 -9.26
C GLU A 39 -4.29 20.50 -8.44
N LYS A 40 -4.71 21.07 -7.30
CA LYS A 40 -3.81 21.60 -6.28
C LYS A 40 -3.39 20.48 -5.34
N GLN A 41 -2.11 20.11 -5.41
CA GLN A 41 -1.50 19.14 -4.49
C GLN A 41 -1.33 19.77 -3.10
N ASN A 42 -2.38 19.73 -2.29
CA ASN A 42 -2.34 20.09 -0.87
C ASN A 42 -2.22 18.84 0.00
N SER A 43 -1.69 18.96 1.22
CA SER A 43 -1.52 17.83 2.15
C SER A 43 -2.85 17.14 2.49
N GLU A 44 -3.94 17.90 2.59
CA GLU A 44 -5.28 17.35 2.79
C GLU A 44 -5.78 16.58 1.56
N SER A 45 -5.55 17.11 0.34
CA SER A 45 -5.91 16.41 -0.91
C SER A 45 -5.09 15.13 -1.08
N PHE A 46 -3.80 15.14 -0.73
CA PHE A 46 -2.94 13.96 -0.81
C PHE A 46 -3.36 12.86 0.18
N THR A 47 -3.73 13.24 1.40
CA THR A 47 -4.05 12.28 2.47
C THR A 47 -5.50 11.81 2.42
N THR A 48 -6.43 12.64 1.95
CA THR A 48 -7.88 12.38 2.03
C THR A 48 -8.60 12.38 0.68
N SER A 49 -7.90 12.68 -0.42
CA SER A 49 -8.49 12.86 -1.76
C SER A 49 -9.70 13.81 -1.76
N GLY A 50 -9.68 14.83 -0.89
CA GLY A 50 -10.79 15.78 -0.73
C GLY A 50 -12.10 15.16 -0.22
N ARG A 51 -12.04 13.96 0.37
CA ARG A 51 -13.20 13.16 0.83
C ARG A 51 -14.24 12.87 -0.27
N ASN A 52 -13.87 13.00 -1.56
CA ASN A 52 -14.78 12.90 -2.70
C ASN A 52 -14.44 11.71 -3.63
N THR A 53 -14.26 10.52 -3.06
CA THR A 53 -13.96 9.29 -3.81
C THR A 53 -15.08 8.28 -3.64
N SER A 54 -15.53 7.69 -4.74
CA SER A 54 -16.56 6.64 -4.70
C SER A 54 -16.04 5.39 -3.95
N SER A 55 -16.93 4.68 -3.27
CA SER A 55 -16.56 3.49 -2.48
C SER A 55 -15.86 2.41 -3.33
N GLY A 56 -16.20 2.30 -4.61
CA GLY A 56 -15.54 1.37 -5.54
C GLY A 56 -14.08 1.74 -5.82
N LEU A 57 -13.78 3.04 -6.00
CA LEU A 57 -12.41 3.54 -6.15
C LEU A 57 -11.59 3.31 -4.87
N ILE A 58 -12.20 3.53 -3.71
CA ILE A 58 -11.55 3.24 -2.41
C ILE A 58 -11.22 1.75 -2.29
N ALA A 59 -12.17 0.87 -2.61
CA ALA A 59 -11.96 -0.58 -2.56
C ALA A 59 -10.85 -1.04 -3.51
N SER A 60 -10.84 -0.53 -4.75
CA SER A 60 -9.80 -0.82 -5.73
C SER A 60 -8.42 -0.35 -5.27
N ALA A 61 -8.33 0.86 -4.69
CA ALA A 61 -7.07 1.38 -4.15
C ALA A 61 -6.54 0.50 -3.00
N VAL A 62 -7.41 0.02 -2.12
CA VAL A 62 -7.03 -0.90 -1.02
C VAL A 62 -6.47 -2.22 -1.59
N VAL A 63 -7.19 -2.85 -2.52
CA VAL A 63 -6.74 -4.11 -3.16
C VAL A 63 -5.40 -3.91 -3.89
N SER A 64 -5.26 -2.80 -4.62
CA SER A 64 -4.02 -2.45 -5.32
C SER A 64 -2.84 -2.29 -4.36
N SER A 65 -3.02 -1.55 -3.25
CA SER A 65 -1.95 -1.32 -2.26
C SER A 65 -1.47 -2.60 -1.58
N TRP A 66 -2.33 -3.61 -1.51
CA TRP A 66 -2.01 -4.90 -0.91
C TRP A 66 -1.46 -5.92 -1.93
N THR A 67 -1.56 -5.63 -3.23
CA THR A 67 -1.04 -6.51 -4.28
C THR A 67 0.45 -6.25 -4.49
N TRP A 68 1.28 -6.82 -3.62
CA TRP A 68 2.74 -6.70 -3.65
C TRP A 68 3.43 -8.02 -4.07
N PRO A 69 4.70 -7.99 -4.50
CA PRO A 69 5.38 -9.17 -5.05
C PRO A 69 5.35 -10.42 -4.14
N GLY A 70 5.46 -10.26 -2.83
CA GLY A 70 5.43 -11.37 -1.89
C GLY A 70 4.07 -12.08 -1.83
N THR A 71 2.96 -11.35 -1.97
CA THR A 71 1.63 -11.98 -2.02
C THR A 71 1.43 -12.76 -3.32
N LEU A 72 1.93 -12.22 -4.45
CA LEU A 72 1.89 -12.90 -5.75
C LEU A 72 2.76 -14.17 -5.75
N LEU A 73 3.95 -14.11 -5.16
CA LEU A 73 4.84 -15.25 -5.04
C LEU A 73 4.23 -16.34 -4.16
N THR A 74 3.70 -15.98 -3.00
CA THR A 74 3.16 -16.95 -2.04
C THR A 74 1.87 -17.58 -2.56
N SER A 75 0.96 -16.80 -3.15
CA SER A 75 -0.26 -17.33 -3.77
C SER A 75 0.04 -18.26 -4.95
N SER A 76 1.04 -17.92 -5.77
CA SER A 76 1.51 -18.78 -6.86
C SER A 76 2.14 -20.07 -6.33
N GLY A 77 2.96 -19.97 -5.28
CA GLY A 77 3.56 -21.13 -4.62
C GLY A 77 2.52 -22.08 -4.02
N MET A 78 1.49 -21.53 -3.36
CA MET A 78 0.36 -22.31 -2.83
C MET A 78 -0.44 -22.98 -3.96
N THR A 79 -0.66 -22.28 -5.06
CA THR A 79 -1.34 -22.83 -6.24
C THR A 79 -0.52 -23.93 -6.90
N TYR A 80 0.79 -23.77 -6.96
CA TYR A 80 1.71 -24.77 -7.50
C TYR A 80 1.71 -26.05 -6.64
N ALA A 81 1.76 -25.91 -5.32
CA ALA A 81 1.84 -27.05 -4.39
C ALA A 81 0.50 -27.76 -4.18
N TYR A 82 -0.61 -27.01 -4.12
CA TYR A 82 -1.93 -27.54 -3.71
C TYR A 82 -3.03 -27.33 -4.77
N GLY A 83 -2.66 -26.96 -5.99
CA GLY A 83 -3.60 -26.65 -7.07
C GLY A 83 -4.45 -25.40 -6.80
N ILE A 84 -5.53 -25.25 -7.55
CA ILE A 84 -6.45 -24.08 -7.47
C ILE A 84 -6.99 -23.88 -6.05
N CYS A 85 -7.21 -24.97 -5.31
CA CYS A 85 -7.67 -24.93 -3.92
C CYS A 85 -6.67 -24.22 -2.99
N GLY A 86 -5.36 -24.36 -3.21
CA GLY A 86 -4.32 -23.68 -2.44
C GLY A 86 -4.34 -22.17 -2.63
N GLY A 87 -4.41 -21.71 -3.88
CA GLY A 87 -4.57 -20.30 -4.21
C GLY A 87 -5.86 -19.70 -3.67
N ALA A 88 -6.98 -20.44 -3.79
CA ALA A 88 -8.27 -20.02 -3.25
C ALA A 88 -8.23 -19.88 -1.72
N TRP A 89 -7.64 -20.84 -1.01
CA TRP A 89 -7.50 -20.79 0.45
C TRP A 89 -6.67 -19.58 0.91
N TYR A 90 -5.56 -19.31 0.21
CA TYR A 90 -4.76 -18.11 0.45
C TYR A 90 -5.62 -16.84 0.29
N ALA A 91 -6.33 -16.70 -0.83
CA ALA A 91 -7.19 -15.54 -1.09
C ALA A 91 -8.30 -15.37 -0.02
N PHE A 92 -8.94 -16.46 0.41
CA PHE A 92 -9.97 -16.43 1.44
C PHE A 92 -9.43 -15.95 2.79
N ALA A 93 -8.26 -16.46 3.22
CA ALA A 93 -7.64 -16.05 4.49
C ALA A 93 -7.39 -14.54 4.55
N PHE A 94 -6.88 -13.95 3.46
CA PHE A 94 -6.64 -12.50 3.39
C PHE A 94 -7.92 -11.67 3.25
N THR A 95 -8.91 -12.17 2.51
CA THR A 95 -10.20 -11.49 2.36
C THR A 95 -10.87 -11.29 3.72
N ILE A 96 -10.84 -12.32 4.58
CA ILE A 96 -11.38 -12.25 5.94
C ILE A 96 -10.64 -11.18 6.74
N GLN A 97 -9.31 -11.19 6.73
CA GLN A 97 -8.48 -10.22 7.45
C GLN A 97 -8.77 -8.77 7.05
N ILE A 98 -8.85 -8.48 5.75
CA ILE A 98 -9.15 -7.14 5.23
C ILE A 98 -10.56 -6.70 5.63
N THR A 99 -11.53 -7.62 5.62
CA THR A 99 -12.92 -7.33 6.02
C THR A 99 -13.01 -6.94 7.50
N PHE A 100 -12.33 -7.67 8.38
CA PHE A 100 -12.26 -7.31 9.81
C PHE A 100 -11.59 -5.95 10.02
N PHE A 101 -10.48 -5.69 9.32
CA PHE A 101 -9.80 -4.40 9.42
C PHE A 101 -10.67 -3.24 8.94
N ALA A 102 -11.48 -3.45 7.90
CA ALA A 102 -12.43 -2.43 7.43
C ALA A 102 -13.44 -2.04 8.51
N VAL A 103 -13.99 -3.01 9.26
CA VAL A 103 -14.91 -2.72 10.39
C VAL A 103 -14.20 -1.89 11.46
N VAL A 104 -12.97 -2.25 11.83
CA VAL A 104 -12.19 -1.48 12.82
C VAL A 104 -11.90 -0.06 12.32
N ALA A 105 -11.52 0.09 11.05
CA ALA A 105 -11.27 1.39 10.44
C ALA A 105 -12.52 2.28 10.42
N LEU A 106 -13.71 1.70 10.17
CA LEU A 106 -14.98 2.41 10.26
C LEU A 106 -15.24 2.91 11.69
N GLU A 107 -15.03 2.07 12.69
CA GLU A 107 -15.20 2.45 14.09
C GLU A 107 -14.22 3.56 14.54
N ILE A 108 -12.96 3.52 14.07
CA ILE A 108 -11.99 4.59 14.31
C ILE A 108 -12.50 5.90 13.70
N LYS A 109 -12.98 5.88 12.45
CA LYS A 109 -13.52 7.09 11.79
C LYS A 109 -14.75 7.65 12.49
N ARG A 110 -15.60 6.80 13.08
CA ARG A 110 -16.77 7.24 13.88
C ARG A 110 -16.36 7.92 15.18
N LYS A 111 -15.28 7.46 15.82
CA LYS A 111 -14.82 7.98 17.13
C LYS A 111 -13.83 9.15 17.01
N ALA A 112 -13.01 9.19 15.95
CA ALA A 112 -11.97 10.18 15.73
C ALA A 112 -11.98 10.68 14.27
N PRO A 113 -13.03 11.40 13.83
CA PRO A 113 -13.20 11.84 12.44
C PRO A 113 -12.14 12.86 11.97
N GLY A 114 -11.46 13.52 12.89
CA GLY A 114 -10.38 14.47 12.61
C GLY A 114 -8.98 13.87 12.54
N ALA A 115 -8.83 12.57 12.79
CA ALA A 115 -7.52 11.92 12.69
C ALA A 115 -7.18 11.62 11.23
N HIS A 116 -5.99 12.03 10.79
CA HIS A 116 -5.50 11.83 9.42
C HIS A 116 -4.65 10.56 9.30
N THR A 117 -4.02 10.14 10.40
CA THR A 117 -3.16 8.94 10.44
C THR A 117 -3.47 8.08 11.67
N ILE A 118 -3.16 6.79 11.59
CA ILE A 118 -3.27 5.91 12.76
C ILE A 118 -2.30 6.32 13.88
N LEU A 119 -1.19 6.98 13.55
CA LEU A 119 -0.20 7.46 14.51
C LEU A 119 -0.74 8.58 15.41
N GLU A 120 -1.64 9.42 14.90
CA GLU A 120 -2.36 10.43 15.71
C GLU A 120 -3.28 9.75 16.72
N VAL A 121 -3.97 8.68 16.30
CA VAL A 121 -4.81 7.88 17.20
C VAL A 121 -3.96 7.21 18.28
N VAL A 122 -2.80 6.66 17.92
CA VAL A 122 -1.85 6.07 18.87
C VAL A 122 -1.34 7.11 19.86
N GLN A 123 -1.01 8.32 19.39
CA GLN A 123 -0.55 9.40 20.25
C GLN A 123 -1.64 9.85 21.23
N ALA A 124 -2.87 10.03 20.75
CA ALA A 124 -4.01 10.45 21.56
C ALA A 124 -4.39 9.38 22.60
N ARG A 125 -4.23 8.09 22.28
CA ARG A 125 -4.64 6.98 23.16
C ARG A 125 -3.54 6.51 24.12
N PHE A 126 -2.29 6.43 23.65
CA PHE A 126 -1.18 5.78 24.35
C PHE A 126 0.00 6.73 24.67
N GLY A 127 -0.08 8.00 24.26
CA GLY A 127 0.90 9.02 24.58
C GLY A 127 2.12 9.05 23.66
N LYS A 128 3.06 9.95 23.97
CA LYS A 128 4.19 10.30 23.09
C LYS A 128 5.19 9.16 22.89
N VAL A 129 5.46 8.35 23.93
CA VAL A 129 6.44 7.26 23.85
C VAL A 129 5.95 6.17 22.88
N ALA A 130 4.69 5.74 23.03
CA ALA A 130 4.08 4.77 22.13
C ALA A 130 4.00 5.30 20.69
N HIS A 131 3.70 6.59 20.52
CA HIS A 131 3.72 7.23 19.21
C HIS A 131 5.11 7.13 18.55
N TRP A 132 6.19 7.46 19.26
CA TRP A 132 7.55 7.38 18.70
C TRP A 132 7.95 5.96 18.32
N VAL A 133 7.63 4.97 19.16
CA VAL A 133 7.89 3.55 18.85
C VAL A 133 7.12 3.13 17.60
N MET A 134 5.83 3.47 17.53
CA MET A 134 5.00 3.12 16.38
C MET A 134 5.42 3.85 15.11
N LEU A 135 5.87 5.10 15.24
CA LEU A 135 6.38 5.90 14.12
C LEU A 135 7.68 5.31 13.57
N PHE A 136 8.61 4.89 14.44
CA PHE A 136 9.82 4.16 14.02
C PHE A 136 9.46 2.85 13.29
N TYR A 137 8.56 2.06 13.85
CA TYR A 137 8.09 0.81 13.24
C TYR A 137 7.40 1.04 11.89
N ALA A 138 6.55 2.07 11.78
CA ALA A 138 5.85 2.41 10.55
C ALA A 138 6.83 2.87 9.45
N MET A 139 7.84 3.68 9.80
CA MET A 139 8.89 4.08 8.86
C MET A 139 9.71 2.88 8.39
N GLY A 140 10.12 1.98 9.30
CA GLY A 140 10.84 0.76 8.93
C GLY A 140 10.05 -0.11 7.95
N THR A 141 8.75 -0.27 8.20
CA THR A 141 7.86 -1.03 7.30
C THR A 141 7.75 -0.41 5.91
N ASN A 142 7.70 0.93 5.78
CA ASN A 142 7.67 1.63 4.49
C ASN A 142 8.98 1.53 3.67
N VAL A 143 10.09 1.11 4.29
CA VAL A 143 11.37 0.92 3.59
C VAL A 143 11.53 -0.53 3.11
N ILE A 144 10.98 -1.47 3.88
CA ILE A 144 11.09 -2.91 3.59
C ILE A 144 10.07 -3.34 2.53
N ILE A 145 8.86 -2.75 2.59
CA ILE A 145 7.74 -3.03 1.70
C ILE A 145 7.67 -1.94 0.63
#